data_AF-A0A0S4TLI9-F1
#
_entry.id   AF-A0A0S4TLI9-F1
#
_cell.length_a   1.000
_cell.length_b   1.000
_cell.length_c   1.000
_cell.angle_alpha   90.00
_cell.angle_beta   90.00
_cell.angle_gamma   90.00
#
_symmetry.space_group_name_H-M   'P 1'
#
loop_
_entity.id
_entity.type
_entity.pdbx_description
1 polymer ?
#
loop_
_entity_poly.entity_id
_entity_poly.type
_entity_poly.pdbx_seq_one_letter_code
_entity_poly.pdbx_strand_id
1 'polypeptide(L)'
;MENQVISQEKATNEMKKSSQARLHYLDWLKTLAVWLVVFVHVIYYLNLLNIGITRSEKEIVRQMIVFFSEFGMPIFFYVSGRASFLSSTPSLGVLLRKKILRLALPLISGYFILLPITHYVANGRRPCTYTLDGAPPNFHLYYFMYVKDFKCHGFEWLWFLALLIVISVVMFPFMKVMKGQKKSENISYIISCGCIAAVFGPIIIYSYNFHPLALFGLSFPLMIMLVSSLVMKSNRDGKSNLNLALIYLTAASFILGSLFLAFYSNVEYNSNTSTISSDNHKPVFPEKGFLRVIDDRRMMLAIIFYISFFAVGFIDQLLSHYCSINHQIIPENQALIGSSDPLNSEESSDLTIPIPSSSQEDQFNISACKEFNLGNTKNHQQSVDKISLLNDYNYYSSNKIHSIINNMPGMFKPTLVFISLVLYSISFSLGNDGIGYMWAFPMYRIPSSSLFYVTGSWIIVFVLDSICHSLLNHVFIPNLYFHFTASSIIIYIVHMLWLEVTMSYIIIPLQIPYLQSIFLTFTITTILSIATYILAIKVKFIGFIVGLTTTFTSKSNSNSRKNQVSDAKTKTHQVCV
;
A
#
# COMPACT_ATOMS: atom_id res chain seq x y z
N MET A 1 -1.45 34.23 34.04
CA MET A 1 -2.31 33.08 33.69
C MET A 1 -2.47 32.94 32.17
N GLU A 2 -2.82 34.01 31.43
CA GLU A 2 -3.04 33.96 29.98
C GLU A 2 -1.85 33.39 29.16
N ASN A 3 -0.61 33.81 29.46
CA ASN A 3 0.58 33.27 28.80
C ASN A 3 0.85 31.78 29.10
N GLN A 4 0.42 31.27 30.27
CA GLN A 4 0.55 29.84 30.60
C GLN A 4 -0.51 29.00 29.88
N VAL A 5 -1.73 29.54 29.70
CA VAL A 5 -2.78 28.89 28.91
C VAL A 5 -2.37 28.82 27.44
N ILE A 6 -1.85 29.90 26.86
CA ILE A 6 -1.34 29.91 25.47
C ILE A 6 -0.17 28.93 25.31
N SER A 7 0.72 28.82 26.31
CA SER A 7 1.84 27.88 26.26
C SER A 7 1.40 26.41 26.41
N GLN A 8 0.42 26.11 27.27
CA GLN A 8 -0.13 24.76 27.40
C GLN A 8 -0.96 24.37 26.19
N GLU A 9 -1.73 25.29 25.60
CA GLU A 9 -2.48 25.06 24.37
C GLU A 9 -1.52 24.84 23.19
N LYS A 10 -0.42 25.60 23.12
CA LYS A 10 0.62 25.38 22.11
C LYS A 10 1.36 24.06 22.31
N ALA A 11 1.70 23.68 23.54
CA ALA A 11 2.36 22.42 23.85
C ALA A 11 1.44 21.20 23.60
N THR A 12 0.16 21.28 23.96
CA THR A 12 -0.82 20.24 23.66
C THR A 12 -1.12 20.15 22.16
N ASN A 13 -1.17 21.28 21.45
CA ASN A 13 -1.28 21.29 19.99
C ASN A 13 -0.01 20.77 19.30
N GLU A 14 1.18 21.02 19.84
CA GLU A 14 2.45 20.49 19.33
C GLU A 14 2.60 18.99 19.63
N MET A 15 2.16 18.52 20.80
CA MET A 15 2.10 17.09 21.15
C MET A 15 1.06 16.35 20.31
N LYS A 16 -0.14 16.92 20.09
CA LYS A 16 -1.21 16.33 19.27
C LYS A 16 -0.88 16.37 17.77
N LYS A 17 -0.02 17.30 17.35
CA LYS A 17 0.56 17.36 15.99
C LYS A 17 1.73 16.39 15.82
N SER A 18 2.30 15.90 16.91
CA SER A 18 3.36 14.90 16.89
C SER A 18 2.76 13.49 16.83
N SER A 19 3.29 12.69 15.90
CA SER A 19 3.14 11.24 15.85
C SER A 19 1.76 10.71 15.46
N GLN A 20 1.34 10.96 14.22
CA GLN A 20 0.71 9.85 13.50
C GLN A 20 1.76 8.74 13.43
N ALA A 21 1.63 7.74 14.31
CA ALA A 21 2.57 6.65 14.44
C ALA A 21 2.79 6.01 13.06
N ARG A 22 4.05 5.87 12.67
CA ARG A 22 4.41 5.24 11.39
C ARG A 22 3.93 3.79 11.44
N LEU A 23 3.10 3.40 10.47
CA LEU A 23 2.61 2.03 10.40
C LEU A 23 3.71 1.11 9.83
N HIS A 24 4.42 0.42 10.71
CA HIS A 24 5.60 -0.39 10.35
C HIS A 24 5.24 -1.56 9.43
N TYR A 25 4.09 -2.20 9.67
CA TYR A 25 3.65 -3.34 8.86
C TYR A 25 3.40 -2.98 7.38
N LEU A 26 2.99 -1.73 7.08
CA LEU A 26 2.83 -1.29 5.68
C LEU A 26 4.16 -1.23 4.95
N ASP A 27 5.22 -0.83 5.64
CA ASP A 27 6.56 -0.83 5.07
C ASP A 27 7.09 -2.26 4.85
N TRP A 28 6.79 -3.18 5.76
CA TRP A 28 7.08 -4.60 5.58
C TRP A 28 6.33 -5.19 4.40
N LEU A 29 5.02 -4.97 4.31
CA LEU A 29 4.18 -5.48 3.23
C LEU A 29 4.62 -4.96 1.86
N LYS A 30 4.96 -3.66 1.77
CA LYS A 30 5.57 -3.07 0.56
C LYS A 30 6.90 -3.73 0.21
N THR A 31 7.74 -4.01 1.21
CA THR A 31 9.05 -4.61 0.97
C THR A 31 8.90 -6.06 0.50
N LEU A 32 8.02 -6.84 1.13
CA LEU A 32 7.68 -8.20 0.71
C LEU A 32 7.20 -8.22 -0.75
N ALA A 33 6.34 -7.28 -1.14
CA ALA A 33 5.86 -7.16 -2.51
C ALA A 33 7.01 -6.90 -3.52
N VAL A 34 8.04 -6.11 -3.16
CA VAL A 34 9.24 -5.93 -4.01
C VAL A 34 9.93 -7.27 -4.23
N TRP A 35 10.22 -8.00 -3.16
CA TRP A 35 10.92 -9.28 -3.24
C TRP A 35 10.16 -10.30 -4.08
N LEU A 36 8.84 -10.32 -3.94
CA LEU A 36 7.97 -11.15 -4.75
C LEU A 36 8.08 -10.82 -6.25
N VAL A 37 8.06 -9.54 -6.60
CA VAL A 37 8.21 -9.09 -7.99
C VAL A 37 9.57 -9.49 -8.57
N VAL A 38 10.65 -9.35 -7.79
CA VAL A 38 11.98 -9.83 -8.22
C VAL A 38 11.94 -11.34 -8.51
N PHE A 39 11.32 -12.13 -7.63
CA PHE A 39 11.20 -13.57 -7.81
C PHE A 39 10.39 -13.93 -9.06
N VAL A 40 9.25 -13.25 -9.30
CA VAL A 40 8.44 -13.44 -10.50
C VAL A 40 9.21 -13.12 -11.76
N HIS A 41 9.96 -12.02 -11.77
CA HIS A 41 10.78 -11.68 -12.94
C HIS A 41 11.87 -12.73 -13.19
N VAL A 42 12.49 -13.30 -12.16
CA VAL A 42 13.44 -14.41 -12.36
C VAL A 42 12.77 -15.60 -13.05
N ILE A 43 11.63 -16.05 -12.53
CA ILE A 43 10.88 -17.18 -13.10
C ILE A 43 10.45 -16.87 -14.54
N TYR A 44 9.90 -15.68 -14.76
CA TYR A 44 9.42 -15.23 -16.05
C TYR A 44 10.54 -15.19 -17.10
N TYR A 45 11.70 -14.63 -16.76
CA TYR A 45 12.81 -14.52 -17.71
C TYR A 45 13.42 -15.87 -18.05
N LEU A 46 13.55 -16.78 -17.09
CA LEU A 46 13.99 -18.15 -17.39
C LEU A 46 13.02 -18.86 -18.32
N ASN A 47 11.71 -18.65 -18.14
CA ASN A 47 10.68 -19.19 -19.03
C ASN A 47 10.80 -18.60 -20.44
N LEU A 48 11.02 -17.28 -20.55
CA LEU A 48 11.17 -16.58 -21.83
C LEU A 48 12.35 -17.12 -22.64
N LEU A 49 13.47 -17.43 -21.98
CA LEU A 49 14.67 -17.95 -22.63
C LEU A 49 14.55 -19.43 -23.03
N ASN A 50 13.59 -20.17 -22.47
CA ASN A 50 13.33 -21.57 -22.80
C ASN A 50 14.56 -22.49 -22.67
N ILE A 51 15.45 -22.20 -21.72
CA ILE A 51 16.72 -22.94 -21.54
C ILE A 51 16.44 -24.17 -20.67
N GLY A 52 16.59 -25.36 -21.26
CA GLY A 52 16.59 -26.62 -20.51
C GLY A 52 15.29 -26.94 -19.77
N ILE A 53 14.15 -26.38 -20.19
CA ILE A 53 12.86 -26.55 -19.52
C ILE A 53 11.97 -27.55 -20.29
N THR A 54 11.48 -28.55 -19.58
CA THR A 54 10.52 -29.54 -20.09
C THR A 54 9.12 -28.92 -20.25
N ARG A 55 8.25 -29.59 -21.01
CA ARG A 55 6.86 -29.13 -21.21
C ARG A 55 6.07 -29.05 -19.90
N SER A 56 6.25 -30.00 -19.00
CA SER A 56 5.59 -30.01 -17.68
C SER A 56 6.11 -28.88 -16.79
N GLU A 57 7.42 -28.61 -16.79
CA GLU A 57 8.00 -27.50 -16.04
C GLU A 57 7.50 -26.14 -16.54
N LYS A 58 7.37 -25.95 -17.87
CA LYS A 58 6.76 -24.71 -18.42
C LYS A 58 5.37 -24.43 -17.87
N GLU A 59 4.56 -25.48 -17.70
CA GLU A 59 3.20 -25.31 -17.18
C GLU A 59 3.22 -24.94 -15.69
N ILE A 60 4.05 -25.60 -14.88
CA ILE A 60 4.24 -25.26 -13.46
C ILE A 60 4.72 -23.81 -13.33
N VAL A 61 5.67 -23.41 -14.15
CA VAL A 61 6.25 -22.07 -14.16
C VAL A 61 5.21 -21.02 -14.54
N ARG A 62 4.38 -21.31 -15.54
CA ARG A 62 3.25 -20.46 -15.91
C ARG A 62 2.27 -20.29 -14.74
N GLN A 63 1.93 -21.38 -14.05
CA GLN A 63 1.09 -21.34 -12.85
C GLN A 63 1.72 -20.49 -11.74
N MET A 64 3.02 -20.63 -11.50
CA MET A 64 3.73 -19.83 -10.50
C MET A 64 3.71 -18.34 -10.84
N ILE A 65 3.97 -17.97 -12.10
CA ILE A 65 3.94 -16.57 -12.53
C ILE A 65 2.55 -15.97 -12.30
N VAL A 66 1.51 -16.69 -12.69
CA VAL A 66 0.11 -16.27 -12.51
C VAL A 66 -0.22 -16.11 -11.04
N PHE A 67 0.13 -17.09 -10.22
CA PHE A 67 -0.07 -17.05 -8.76
C PHE A 67 0.56 -15.81 -8.13
N PHE A 68 1.84 -15.57 -8.35
CA PHE A 68 2.52 -14.44 -7.71
C PHE A 68 2.08 -13.09 -8.28
N SER A 69 1.65 -13.05 -9.54
CA SER A 69 1.08 -11.85 -10.17
C SER A 69 -0.30 -11.50 -9.63
N GLU A 70 -0.99 -12.45 -8.98
CA GLU A 70 -2.31 -12.27 -8.35
C GLU A 70 -2.28 -11.32 -7.18
N PHE A 71 -1.16 -11.24 -6.46
CA PHE A 71 -1.10 -10.42 -5.26
C PHE A 71 0.05 -9.42 -5.26
N GLY A 72 1.15 -9.66 -5.98
CA GLY A 72 2.30 -8.76 -5.96
C GLY A 72 1.94 -7.32 -6.30
N MET A 73 1.37 -7.08 -7.48
CA MET A 73 0.97 -5.75 -7.91
C MET A 73 -0.25 -5.19 -7.15
N PRO A 74 -1.33 -5.96 -6.91
CA PRO A 74 -2.44 -5.50 -6.08
C PRO A 74 -2.03 -5.00 -4.69
N ILE A 75 -1.14 -5.72 -3.99
CA ILE A 75 -0.60 -5.29 -2.68
C ILE A 75 0.12 -3.94 -2.80
N PHE A 76 0.94 -3.76 -3.84
CA PHE A 76 1.64 -2.49 -4.05
C PHE A 76 0.70 -1.30 -4.17
N PHE A 77 -0.35 -1.43 -4.97
CA PHE A 77 -1.33 -0.34 -5.15
C PHE A 77 -2.14 -0.12 -3.89
N TYR A 78 -2.61 -1.18 -3.25
CA TYR A 78 -3.35 -1.11 -1.99
C TYR A 78 -2.55 -0.42 -0.88
N VAL A 79 -1.31 -0.85 -0.62
CA VAL A 79 -0.41 -0.22 0.36
C VAL A 79 -0.09 1.22 -0.02
N SER A 80 0.09 1.51 -1.32
CA SER A 80 0.31 2.88 -1.80
C SER A 80 -0.89 3.80 -1.56
N GLY A 81 -2.11 3.27 -1.65
CA GLY A 81 -3.34 3.96 -1.28
C GLY A 81 -3.38 4.32 0.20
N ARG A 82 -3.13 3.33 1.07
CA ARG A 82 -3.04 3.53 2.53
C ARG A 82 -1.98 4.57 2.89
N ALA A 83 -0.76 4.41 2.36
CA ALA A 83 0.34 5.35 2.60
C ALA A 83 0.03 6.76 2.08
N SER A 84 -0.72 6.88 0.98
CA SER A 84 -1.13 8.18 0.44
C SER A 84 -2.08 8.92 1.39
N PHE A 85 -3.01 8.21 2.04
CA PHE A 85 -3.83 8.78 3.11
C PHE A 85 -2.98 9.32 4.27
N LEU A 86 -2.04 8.52 4.77
CA LEU A 86 -1.17 8.92 5.88
C LEU A 86 -0.27 10.12 5.49
N SER A 87 0.14 10.19 4.23
CA SER A 87 1.09 11.22 3.74
C SER A 87 0.46 12.57 3.39
N SER A 88 -0.85 12.72 3.59
CA SER A 88 -1.65 13.83 3.08
C SER A 88 -1.01 15.20 3.34
N THR A 89 -0.92 15.97 2.25
CA THR A 89 -0.34 17.30 2.24
C THR A 89 -1.45 18.34 2.14
N PRO A 90 -1.24 19.56 2.65
CA PRO A 90 -2.22 20.64 2.56
C PRO A 90 -2.44 21.11 1.11
N SER A 91 -1.42 21.00 0.25
CA SER A 91 -1.47 21.48 -1.13
C SER A 91 -1.01 20.43 -2.14
N LEU A 92 -1.53 20.54 -3.37
CA LEU A 92 -1.17 19.69 -4.51
C LEU A 92 0.31 19.86 -4.87
N GLY A 93 0.85 21.08 -4.83
CA GLY A 93 2.26 21.34 -5.11
C GLY A 93 3.22 20.62 -4.16
N VAL A 94 2.88 20.52 -2.88
CA VAL A 94 3.69 19.75 -1.91
C VAL A 94 3.57 18.25 -2.16
N LEU A 95 2.38 17.75 -2.54
CA LEU A 95 2.21 16.36 -2.95
C LEU A 95 3.09 16.06 -4.18
N LEU A 96 2.95 16.87 -5.23
CA LEU A 96 3.69 16.73 -6.49
C LEU A 96 5.19 16.76 -6.25
N ARG A 97 5.71 17.73 -5.49
CA ARG A 97 7.13 17.78 -5.13
C ARG A 97 7.59 16.51 -4.44
N LYS A 98 6.83 15.99 -3.47
CA LYS A 98 7.16 14.73 -2.77
C LYS A 98 7.15 13.53 -3.73
N LYS A 99 6.18 13.45 -4.63
CA LYS A 99 6.04 12.34 -5.60
C LYS A 99 7.08 12.44 -6.71
N ILE A 100 7.40 13.64 -7.21
CA ILE A 100 8.46 13.88 -8.19
C ILE A 100 9.81 13.42 -7.63
N LEU A 101 10.16 13.85 -6.41
CA LEU A 101 11.45 13.48 -5.81
C LEU A 101 11.56 11.98 -5.48
N ARG A 102 10.45 11.32 -5.13
CA ARG A 102 10.45 9.92 -4.71
C ARG A 102 10.15 8.91 -5.80
N LEU A 103 9.44 9.30 -6.86
CA LEU A 103 8.97 8.42 -7.91
C LEU A 103 9.44 8.87 -9.30
N ALA A 104 9.25 10.15 -9.65
CA ALA A 104 9.57 10.63 -11.00
C ALA A 104 11.08 10.67 -11.25
N LEU A 105 11.87 11.11 -10.26
CA LEU A 105 13.32 11.14 -10.37
C LEU A 105 13.92 9.72 -10.53
N PRO A 106 13.54 8.73 -9.71
CA PRO A 106 13.90 7.33 -9.97
C PRO A 106 13.41 6.77 -11.30
N LEU A 107 12.20 7.13 -11.73
CA LEU A 107 11.65 6.71 -13.03
C LEU A 107 12.47 7.25 -14.19
N ILE A 108 12.75 8.56 -14.21
CA ILE A 108 13.52 9.23 -15.27
C ILE A 108 14.95 8.67 -15.31
N SER A 109 15.59 8.54 -14.15
CA SER A 109 16.95 7.99 -14.09
C SER A 109 17.00 6.52 -14.47
N GLY A 110 16.03 5.71 -14.03
CA GLY A 110 15.91 4.32 -14.45
C GLY A 110 15.72 4.20 -15.97
N TYR A 111 14.83 5.02 -16.55
CA TYR A 111 14.57 5.02 -17.99
C TYR A 111 15.78 5.45 -18.82
N PHE A 112 16.46 6.55 -18.48
CA PHE A 112 17.59 7.05 -19.28
C PHE A 112 18.92 6.37 -18.96
N ILE A 113 19.08 5.65 -17.85
CA ILE A 113 20.36 5.04 -17.48
C ILE A 113 20.23 3.52 -17.48
N LEU A 114 19.34 2.99 -16.66
CA LEU A 114 19.30 1.55 -16.38
C LEU A 114 18.69 0.75 -17.52
N LEU A 115 17.60 1.24 -18.13
CA LEU A 115 16.91 0.51 -19.19
C LEU A 115 17.79 0.31 -20.43
N PRO A 116 18.44 1.34 -21.01
CA PRO A 116 19.35 1.17 -22.15
C PRO A 116 20.48 0.17 -21.86
N ILE A 117 21.08 0.22 -20.67
CA ILE A 117 22.13 -0.73 -20.26
C ILE A 117 21.56 -2.14 -20.16
N THR A 118 20.40 -2.30 -19.52
CA THR A 118 19.72 -3.60 -19.36
C THR A 118 19.40 -4.21 -20.74
N HIS A 119 18.91 -3.39 -21.67
CA HIS A 119 18.59 -3.74 -23.05
C HIS A 119 19.82 -4.12 -23.87
N TYR A 120 20.90 -3.36 -23.74
CA TYR A 120 22.16 -3.66 -24.39
C TYR A 120 22.76 -4.98 -23.88
N VAL A 121 22.74 -5.21 -22.56
CA VAL A 121 23.20 -6.48 -21.94
C VAL A 121 22.33 -7.66 -22.39
N ALA A 122 21.01 -7.46 -22.55
CA ALA A 122 20.10 -8.50 -23.02
C ALA A 122 20.43 -8.96 -24.46
N ASN A 123 21.11 -8.14 -25.27
CA ASN A 123 21.65 -8.48 -26.58
C ASN A 123 20.68 -9.29 -27.47
N GLY A 124 19.55 -8.70 -27.86
CA GLY A 124 18.58 -9.37 -28.75
C GLY A 124 17.58 -10.31 -28.06
N ARG A 125 17.76 -10.63 -26.77
CA ARG A 125 16.88 -11.57 -26.04
C ARG A 125 15.58 -10.95 -25.52
N ARG A 126 15.48 -9.62 -25.50
CA ARG A 126 14.25 -8.93 -25.10
C ARG A 126 13.40 -8.57 -26.32
N PRO A 127 12.07 -8.54 -26.18
CA PRO A 127 11.23 -7.91 -27.18
C PRO A 127 11.73 -6.49 -27.48
N CYS A 128 11.59 -6.06 -28.74
CA CYS A 128 12.05 -4.77 -29.22
C CYS A 128 13.57 -4.54 -29.21
N THR A 129 14.40 -5.51 -28.84
CA THR A 129 15.85 -5.39 -29.05
C THR A 129 16.23 -5.79 -30.47
N TYR A 130 17.21 -5.08 -31.05
CA TYR A 130 17.81 -5.46 -32.31
C TYR A 130 18.37 -6.88 -32.19
N THR A 131 18.16 -7.70 -33.23
CA THR A 131 18.72 -9.06 -33.28
C THR A 131 20.24 -9.02 -33.15
N LEU A 132 20.85 -10.15 -32.76
CA LEU A 132 22.30 -10.28 -32.54
C LEU A 132 23.12 -9.69 -33.70
N ASP A 133 22.64 -9.86 -34.94
CA ASP A 133 23.32 -9.41 -36.15
C ASP A 133 23.08 -7.92 -36.49
N GLY A 134 22.07 -7.30 -35.88
CA GLY A 134 21.67 -5.91 -36.15
C GLY A 134 21.97 -4.92 -35.03
N ALA A 135 22.35 -5.40 -33.84
CA ALA A 135 22.68 -4.52 -32.73
C ALA A 135 24.03 -3.83 -32.99
N PRO A 136 24.11 -2.49 -32.94
CA PRO A 136 25.37 -1.79 -33.13
C PRO A 136 26.35 -2.19 -32.02
N PRO A 137 27.63 -2.48 -32.34
CA PRO A 137 28.62 -2.88 -31.35
C PRO A 137 28.90 -1.75 -30.33
N ASN A 138 28.67 -0.50 -30.74
CA ASN A 138 28.87 0.67 -29.89
C ASN A 138 27.60 1.00 -29.08
N PHE A 139 27.74 0.99 -27.74
CA PHE A 139 26.66 1.33 -26.81
C PHE A 139 26.04 2.72 -27.04
N HIS A 140 26.82 3.73 -27.45
CA HIS A 140 26.28 5.07 -27.70
C HIS A 140 25.31 5.10 -28.87
N LEU A 141 25.62 4.37 -29.95
CA LEU A 141 24.71 4.25 -31.09
C LEU A 141 23.46 3.48 -30.68
N TYR A 142 23.63 2.38 -29.95
CA TYR A 142 22.52 1.62 -29.37
C TYR A 142 21.60 2.49 -28.51
N TYR A 143 22.19 3.32 -27.64
CA TYR A 143 21.48 4.22 -26.74
C TYR A 143 20.58 5.21 -27.51
N PHE A 144 21.10 5.84 -28.56
CA PHE A 144 20.29 6.76 -29.37
C PHE A 144 19.14 6.06 -30.09
N MET A 145 19.38 4.84 -30.59
CA MET A 145 18.32 4.03 -31.20
C MET A 145 17.26 3.65 -30.16
N TYR A 146 17.68 3.20 -28.97
CA TYR A 146 16.78 2.87 -27.86
C TYR A 146 15.85 4.04 -27.49
N VAL A 147 16.41 5.25 -27.33
CA VAL A 147 15.61 6.44 -26.98
C VAL A 147 14.65 6.82 -28.11
N LYS A 148 15.06 6.68 -29.38
CA LYS A 148 14.20 6.93 -30.55
C LYS A 148 13.02 5.97 -30.60
N ASP A 149 13.22 4.73 -30.19
CA ASP A 149 12.22 3.66 -30.22
C ASP A 149 11.42 3.53 -28.91
N PHE A 150 11.18 4.64 -28.19
CA PHE A 150 10.37 4.64 -26.96
C PHE A 150 9.02 3.94 -27.12
N LYS A 151 8.38 4.09 -28.29
CA LYS A 151 7.13 3.40 -28.58
C LYS A 151 7.28 1.90 -28.34
N CYS A 152 8.40 1.29 -28.74
CA CYS A 152 8.68 -0.14 -28.64
C CYS A 152 8.82 -0.65 -27.19
N HIS A 153 9.59 0.06 -26.37
CA HIS A 153 9.98 -0.44 -25.05
C HIS A 153 9.07 0.05 -23.92
N GLY A 154 8.48 1.24 -24.06
CA GLY A 154 7.76 1.90 -22.97
C GLY A 154 8.63 2.08 -21.72
N PHE A 155 8.03 1.92 -20.54
CA PHE A 155 8.74 1.99 -19.25
C PHE A 155 9.18 0.63 -18.70
N GLU A 156 8.85 -0.47 -19.38
CA GLU A 156 9.03 -1.84 -18.88
C GLU A 156 8.65 -1.98 -17.40
N TRP A 157 9.45 -2.68 -16.57
CA TRP A 157 9.15 -2.88 -15.16
C TRP A 157 8.96 -1.59 -14.35
N LEU A 158 9.42 -0.43 -14.84
CA LEU A 158 9.25 0.88 -14.19
C LEU A 158 7.87 1.52 -14.42
N TRP A 159 7.01 0.92 -15.27
CA TRP A 159 5.68 1.45 -15.59
C TRP A 159 4.84 1.74 -14.32
N PHE A 160 5.03 0.94 -13.27
CA PHE A 160 4.35 1.11 -11.99
C PHE A 160 4.66 2.44 -11.30
N LEU A 161 5.91 2.95 -11.36
CA LEU A 161 6.21 4.26 -10.76
C LEU A 161 5.47 5.39 -11.48
N ALA A 162 5.43 5.30 -12.83
CA ALA A 162 4.69 6.25 -13.64
C ALA A 162 3.20 6.23 -13.28
N LEU A 163 2.62 5.03 -13.16
CA LEU A 163 1.22 4.88 -12.80
C LEU A 163 0.92 5.40 -11.39
N LEU A 164 1.78 5.14 -10.40
CA LEU A 164 1.61 5.69 -9.05
C LEU A 164 1.62 7.21 -9.00
N ILE A 165 2.43 7.88 -9.83
CA ILE A 165 2.44 9.34 -9.93
C ILE A 165 1.08 9.81 -10.45
N VAL A 166 0.62 9.24 -11.57
CA VAL A 166 -0.67 9.60 -12.19
C VAL A 166 -1.82 9.39 -11.21
N ILE A 167 -1.92 8.20 -10.62
CA ILE A 167 -3.00 7.87 -9.67
C ILE A 167 -2.96 8.79 -8.45
N SER A 168 -1.76 9.08 -7.90
CA SER A 168 -1.64 9.99 -6.75
C SER A 168 -2.16 11.39 -7.06
N VAL A 169 -1.96 11.88 -8.28
CA VAL A 169 -2.44 13.20 -8.73
C VAL A 169 -3.93 13.17 -9.00
N VAL A 170 -4.43 12.17 -9.73
CA VAL A 170 -5.85 12.00 -10.06
C VAL A 170 -6.69 11.84 -8.80
N MET A 171 -6.20 11.09 -7.81
CA MET A 171 -6.91 10.88 -6.55
C MET A 171 -6.78 12.04 -5.56
N PHE A 172 -5.87 13.01 -5.78
CA PHE A 172 -5.62 14.08 -4.81
C PHE A 172 -6.86 14.91 -4.43
N PRO A 173 -7.70 15.39 -5.37
CA PRO A 173 -8.92 16.11 -5.04
C PRO A 173 -9.82 15.31 -4.09
N PHE A 174 -9.99 14.02 -4.37
CA PHE A 174 -10.78 13.10 -3.53
C PHE A 174 -10.15 12.96 -2.13
N MET A 175 -8.84 12.74 -2.06
CA MET A 175 -8.13 12.61 -0.78
C MET A 175 -8.33 13.85 0.11
N LYS A 176 -8.38 15.04 -0.50
CA LYS A 176 -8.57 16.30 0.22
C LYS A 176 -10.00 16.48 0.72
N VAL A 177 -11.00 16.13 -0.09
CA VAL A 177 -12.41 16.19 0.29
C VAL A 177 -12.72 15.24 1.45
N MET A 178 -12.25 13.99 1.36
CA MET A 178 -12.51 12.97 2.39
C MET A 178 -11.87 13.29 3.75
N LYS A 179 -10.79 14.07 3.77
CA LYS A 179 -10.16 14.53 5.03
C LYS A 179 -10.85 15.73 5.67
N GLY A 180 -11.94 16.22 5.09
CA GLY A 180 -12.75 17.28 5.70
C GLY A 180 -12.05 18.63 5.81
N GLN A 181 -11.12 18.95 4.89
CA GLN A 181 -10.48 20.27 4.86
C GLN A 181 -11.50 21.41 4.63
N LYS A 182 -11.07 22.65 4.92
CA LYS A 182 -11.91 23.87 5.07
C LYS A 182 -13.01 24.00 4.01
N LYS A 183 -14.20 24.45 4.45
CA LYS A 183 -15.48 24.47 3.72
C LYS A 183 -15.41 25.20 2.36
N SER A 184 -14.57 26.22 2.20
CA SER A 184 -14.51 27.07 1.00
C SER A 184 -13.81 26.42 -0.20
N GLU A 185 -12.86 25.50 0.00
CA GLU A 185 -12.08 24.94 -1.13
C GLU A 185 -12.75 23.72 -1.77
N ASN A 186 -13.78 23.15 -1.15
CA ASN A 186 -14.33 21.85 -1.53
C ASN A 186 -15.13 21.86 -2.85
N ILE A 187 -15.70 22.99 -3.28
CA ILE A 187 -16.48 23.07 -4.53
C ILE A 187 -15.56 22.92 -5.75
N SER A 188 -14.41 23.61 -5.74
CA SER A 188 -13.43 23.54 -6.82
C SER A 188 -12.92 22.10 -7.02
N TYR A 189 -12.74 21.33 -5.95
CA TYR A 189 -12.31 19.92 -6.05
C TYR A 189 -13.37 19.00 -6.63
N ILE A 190 -14.65 19.21 -6.29
CA ILE A 190 -15.75 18.44 -6.89
C ILE A 190 -15.83 18.71 -8.39
N ILE A 191 -15.73 19.99 -8.79
CA ILE A 191 -15.69 20.38 -10.20
C ILE A 191 -14.49 19.74 -10.88
N SER A 192 -13.30 19.78 -10.27
CA SER A 192 -12.10 19.14 -10.80
C SER A 192 -12.27 17.63 -10.98
N CYS A 193 -12.85 16.91 -10.00
CA CYS A 193 -13.17 15.49 -10.14
C CYS A 193 -14.15 15.21 -11.28
N GLY A 194 -15.23 16.01 -11.37
CA GLY A 194 -16.20 15.92 -12.44
C GLY A 194 -15.57 16.15 -13.81
N CYS A 195 -14.71 17.18 -13.94
CA CYS A 195 -13.97 17.46 -15.16
C CYS A 195 -12.99 16.34 -15.52
N ILE A 196 -12.26 15.79 -14.54
CA ILE A 196 -11.37 14.64 -14.78
C ILE A 196 -12.17 13.45 -15.31
N ALA A 197 -13.28 13.08 -14.66
CA ALA A 197 -14.12 11.97 -15.13
C ALA A 197 -14.73 12.25 -16.52
N ALA A 198 -15.22 13.47 -16.75
CA ALA A 198 -15.84 13.89 -18.01
C ALA A 198 -14.86 14.01 -19.18
N VAL A 199 -13.58 14.29 -18.93
CA VAL A 199 -12.54 14.39 -19.96
C VAL A 199 -11.87 13.04 -20.19
N PHE A 200 -11.39 12.39 -19.13
CA PHE A 200 -10.65 11.13 -19.27
C PHE A 200 -11.55 9.96 -19.68
N GLY A 201 -12.81 9.92 -19.25
CA GLY A 201 -13.76 8.87 -19.64
C GLY A 201 -13.92 8.75 -21.17
N PRO A 202 -14.35 9.82 -21.87
CA PRO A 202 -14.47 9.82 -23.33
C PRO A 202 -13.14 9.59 -24.06
N ILE A 203 -12.03 10.13 -23.57
CA ILE A 203 -10.70 9.88 -24.17
C ILE A 203 -10.34 8.41 -24.09
N ILE A 204 -10.59 7.75 -22.95
CA ILE A 204 -10.36 6.31 -22.79
C ILE A 204 -11.29 5.52 -23.73
N ILE A 205 -12.56 5.91 -23.87
CA ILE A 205 -13.49 5.27 -24.80
C ILE A 205 -12.98 5.36 -26.24
N TYR A 206 -12.66 6.58 -26.68
CA TYR A 206 -12.24 6.85 -28.05
C TYR A 206 -10.91 6.16 -28.37
N SER A 207 -9.94 6.24 -27.47
CA SER A 207 -8.58 5.74 -27.73
C SER A 207 -8.51 4.21 -27.79
N TYR A 208 -9.45 3.50 -27.15
CA TYR A 208 -9.40 2.04 -27.01
C TYR A 208 -10.63 1.32 -27.60
N ASN A 209 -11.53 2.09 -28.22
CA ASN A 209 -12.79 1.61 -28.78
C ASN A 209 -13.56 0.73 -27.78
N PHE A 210 -13.67 1.17 -26.52
CA PHE A 210 -14.37 0.39 -25.49
C PHE A 210 -15.87 0.42 -25.72
N HIS A 211 -16.53 -0.72 -25.50
CA HIS A 211 -17.98 -0.75 -25.43
C HIS A 211 -18.48 0.16 -24.29
N PRO A 212 -19.58 0.92 -24.47
CA PRO A 212 -20.13 1.81 -23.44
C PRO A 212 -20.42 1.14 -22.08
N LEU A 213 -20.68 -0.17 -22.05
CA LEU A 213 -20.83 -0.92 -20.79
C LEU A 213 -19.54 -0.98 -19.96
N ALA A 214 -18.36 -1.04 -20.58
CA ALA A 214 -17.10 -0.97 -19.86
C ALA A 214 -16.91 0.41 -19.19
N LEU A 215 -17.45 1.48 -19.80
CA LEU A 215 -17.51 2.80 -19.17
C LEU A 215 -18.30 2.76 -17.88
N PHE A 216 -19.42 2.02 -17.83
CA PHE A 216 -20.19 1.88 -16.60
C PHE A 216 -19.34 1.27 -15.49
N GLY A 217 -18.59 0.20 -15.77
CA GLY A 217 -17.68 -0.43 -14.80
C GLY A 217 -16.61 0.52 -14.23
N LEU A 218 -16.08 1.44 -15.05
CA LEU A 218 -15.07 2.43 -14.64
C LEU A 218 -15.65 3.67 -13.98
N SER A 219 -16.75 4.19 -14.51
CA SER A 219 -17.39 5.43 -14.05
C SER A 219 -18.23 5.20 -12.80
N PHE A 220 -18.82 4.02 -12.62
CA PHE A 220 -19.69 3.72 -11.48
C PHE A 220 -18.98 3.86 -10.12
N PRO A 221 -17.77 3.30 -9.90
CA PRO A 221 -17.04 3.52 -8.65
C PRO A 221 -16.71 5.00 -8.43
N LEU A 222 -16.30 5.72 -9.47
CA LEU A 222 -15.96 7.14 -9.40
C LEU A 222 -17.20 8.01 -9.13
N MET A 223 -18.34 7.65 -9.69
CA MET A 223 -19.64 8.31 -9.45
C MET A 223 -20.10 8.09 -8.02
N ILE A 224 -20.09 6.85 -7.51
CA ILE A 224 -20.41 6.55 -6.11
C ILE A 224 -19.45 7.28 -5.18
N MET A 225 -18.17 7.32 -5.52
CA MET A 225 -17.15 8.03 -4.76
C MET A 225 -17.44 9.54 -4.69
N LEU A 226 -17.82 10.14 -5.82
CA LEU A 226 -18.20 11.55 -5.92
C LEU A 226 -19.48 11.84 -5.12
N VAL A 227 -20.53 11.01 -5.27
CA VAL A 227 -21.78 11.14 -4.52
C VAL A 227 -21.53 10.96 -3.03
N SER A 228 -20.77 9.95 -2.62
CA SER A 228 -20.42 9.72 -1.21
C SER A 228 -19.67 10.91 -0.61
N SER A 229 -18.73 11.49 -1.36
CA SER A 229 -18.03 12.71 -0.96
C SER A 229 -18.97 13.90 -0.76
N LEU A 230 -19.96 14.07 -1.66
CA LEU A 230 -20.97 15.11 -1.57
C LEU A 230 -21.90 14.91 -0.37
N VAL A 231 -22.37 13.69 -0.15
CA VAL A 231 -23.27 13.37 0.97
C VAL A 231 -22.54 13.50 2.30
N MET A 232 -21.30 13.01 2.41
CA MET A 232 -20.47 13.20 3.62
C MET A 232 -20.22 14.67 3.91
N LYS A 233 -20.07 15.50 2.88
CA LYS A 233 -19.95 16.96 3.03
C LYS A 233 -21.24 17.60 3.52
N SER A 234 -22.40 17.15 3.02
CA SER A 234 -23.71 17.64 3.42
C SER A 234 -24.03 17.26 4.87
N ASN A 235 -23.66 16.05 5.27
CA ASN A 235 -23.96 15.48 6.59
C ASN A 235 -22.82 15.70 7.60
N ARG A 236 -22.22 16.89 7.60
CA ARG A 236 -21.08 17.22 8.48
C ARG A 236 -21.51 17.35 9.96
N ASP A 237 -22.79 17.58 10.21
CA ASP A 237 -23.34 17.92 11.53
C ASP A 237 -23.76 16.71 12.40
N GLY A 238 -23.10 15.55 12.25
CA GLY A 238 -22.99 14.61 13.38
C GLY A 238 -23.61 13.20 13.26
N LYS A 239 -24.16 12.78 12.11
CA LYS A 239 -24.54 11.35 11.94
C LYS A 239 -23.35 10.52 11.46
N SER A 240 -22.48 10.12 12.40
CA SER A 240 -21.28 9.29 12.16
C SER A 240 -21.57 8.02 11.37
N ASN A 241 -22.72 7.38 11.59
CA ASN A 241 -23.10 6.12 10.95
C ASN A 241 -23.34 6.25 9.44
N LEU A 242 -23.92 7.35 8.96
CA LEU A 242 -24.16 7.54 7.52
C LEU A 242 -22.84 7.72 6.77
N ASN A 243 -21.91 8.51 7.35
CA ASN A 243 -20.60 8.72 6.75
C ASN A 243 -19.83 7.39 6.66
N LEU A 244 -19.91 6.56 7.70
CA LEU A 244 -19.32 5.23 7.69
C LEU A 244 -19.92 4.33 6.58
N ALA A 245 -21.25 4.30 6.46
CA ALA A 245 -21.94 3.52 5.43
C ALA A 245 -21.56 3.96 4.00
N LEU A 246 -21.43 5.27 3.76
CA LEU A 246 -21.00 5.82 2.46
C LEU A 246 -19.56 5.46 2.11
N ILE A 247 -18.68 5.43 3.11
CA ILE A 247 -17.29 5.01 2.90
C ILE A 247 -17.25 3.52 2.53
N TYR A 248 -18.02 2.66 3.20
CA TYR A 248 -18.15 1.24 2.84
C TYR A 248 -18.76 1.05 1.45
N LEU A 249 -19.80 1.81 1.11
CA LEU A 249 -20.41 1.79 -0.22
C LEU A 249 -19.41 2.18 -1.31
N THR A 250 -18.53 3.15 -1.02
CA THR A 250 -17.45 3.54 -1.94
C THR A 250 -16.42 2.43 -2.11
N ALA A 251 -15.98 1.76 -1.02
CA ALA A 251 -15.07 0.62 -1.15
C ALA A 251 -15.71 -0.53 -1.95
N ALA A 252 -16.95 -0.85 -1.63
CA ALA A 252 -17.73 -1.89 -2.30
C ALA A 252 -17.92 -1.59 -3.79
N SER A 253 -18.11 -0.32 -4.17
CA SER A 253 -18.25 0.04 -5.58
C SER A 253 -16.97 -0.17 -6.37
N PHE A 254 -15.79 0.13 -5.83
CA PHE A 254 -14.52 -0.17 -6.50
C PHE A 254 -14.27 -1.68 -6.66
N ILE A 255 -14.62 -2.47 -5.65
CA ILE A 255 -14.53 -3.93 -5.72
C ILE A 255 -15.51 -4.45 -6.78
N LEU A 256 -16.78 -4.08 -6.70
CA LEU A 256 -17.81 -4.53 -7.64
C LEU A 256 -17.54 -4.05 -9.08
N GLY A 257 -17.05 -2.82 -9.25
CA GLY A 257 -16.63 -2.30 -10.55
C GLY A 257 -15.46 -3.08 -11.14
N SER A 258 -14.50 -3.48 -10.30
CA SER A 258 -13.41 -4.36 -10.75
C SER A 258 -13.92 -5.75 -11.17
N LEU A 259 -14.83 -6.36 -10.40
CA LEU A 259 -15.44 -7.65 -10.74
C LEU A 259 -16.26 -7.57 -12.03
N PHE A 260 -17.01 -6.48 -12.22
CA PHE A 260 -17.78 -6.24 -13.44
C PHE A 260 -16.86 -6.09 -14.66
N LEU A 261 -15.77 -5.33 -14.54
CA LEU A 261 -14.77 -5.20 -15.62
C LEU A 261 -14.10 -6.54 -15.93
N ALA A 262 -13.82 -7.35 -14.92
CA ALA A 262 -13.25 -8.69 -15.07
C ALA A 262 -14.16 -9.59 -15.91
N PHE A 263 -15.46 -9.58 -15.60
CA PHE A 263 -16.47 -10.31 -16.33
C PHE A 263 -16.61 -9.79 -17.77
N TYR A 264 -16.71 -8.47 -17.94
CA TYR A 264 -16.97 -7.84 -19.24
C TYR A 264 -15.80 -7.95 -20.22
N SER A 265 -14.56 -7.93 -19.71
CA SER A 265 -13.33 -7.99 -20.52
C SER A 265 -13.25 -9.19 -21.48
N ASN A 266 -14.09 -10.20 -21.27
CA ASN A 266 -14.06 -11.47 -21.98
C ASN A 266 -15.24 -11.71 -22.94
N VAL A 267 -16.29 -10.90 -22.87
CA VAL A 267 -17.51 -11.11 -23.68
C VAL A 267 -17.27 -10.79 -25.16
N GLU A 268 -16.36 -9.86 -25.47
CA GLU A 268 -16.17 -9.33 -26.83
C GLU A 268 -15.24 -10.17 -27.73
N TYR A 269 -14.48 -11.13 -27.17
CA TYR A 269 -13.48 -11.89 -27.93
C TYR A 269 -14.08 -12.90 -28.93
N ASN A 270 -15.34 -13.31 -28.73
CA ASN A 270 -15.92 -14.43 -29.47
C ASN A 270 -16.56 -14.08 -30.83
N SER A 271 -16.62 -12.81 -31.26
CA SER A 271 -17.54 -12.44 -32.35
C SER A 271 -17.02 -12.48 -33.79
N ASN A 272 -15.71 -12.45 -34.10
CA ASN A 272 -15.28 -12.16 -35.50
C ASN A 272 -14.08 -12.91 -36.09
N THR A 273 -13.51 -13.95 -35.46
CA THR A 273 -12.31 -14.66 -36.02
C THR A 273 -12.62 -15.89 -36.87
N SER A 274 -13.88 -16.18 -37.18
CA SER A 274 -14.22 -17.28 -38.09
C SER A 274 -13.92 -16.88 -39.54
N THR A 275 -13.02 -17.63 -40.21
CA THR A 275 -12.69 -17.63 -41.66
C THR A 275 -11.52 -16.76 -42.16
N ILE A 276 -10.33 -16.86 -41.54
CA ILE A 276 -9.08 -16.62 -42.30
C ILE A 276 -8.63 -17.97 -42.87
N SER A 277 -8.72 -18.12 -44.19
CA SER A 277 -8.39 -19.35 -44.91
C SER A 277 -6.90 -19.71 -44.78
N SER A 278 -6.64 -21.02 -44.73
CA SER A 278 -5.37 -21.65 -44.34
C SER A 278 -4.25 -21.64 -45.38
N ASP A 279 -4.41 -21.01 -46.54
CA ASP A 279 -3.76 -21.55 -47.75
C ASP A 279 -2.43 -20.94 -48.18
N ASN A 280 -1.70 -20.18 -47.35
CA ASN A 280 -0.32 -19.80 -47.70
C ASN A 280 0.62 -19.72 -46.50
N HIS A 281 1.28 -20.84 -46.18
CA HIS A 281 2.38 -20.93 -45.24
C HIS A 281 3.66 -20.27 -45.80
N LYS A 282 3.85 -18.99 -45.47
CA LYS A 282 5.19 -18.46 -45.19
C LYS A 282 5.19 -18.00 -43.73
N PRO A 283 6.07 -18.53 -42.86
CA PRO A 283 6.26 -18.01 -41.51
C PRO A 283 6.98 -16.66 -41.64
N VAL A 284 6.22 -15.64 -42.04
CA VAL A 284 6.64 -14.25 -41.90
C VAL A 284 6.57 -13.99 -40.40
N PHE A 285 7.72 -13.93 -39.73
CA PHE A 285 7.80 -13.28 -38.42
C PHE A 285 7.07 -11.94 -38.56
N PRO A 286 5.99 -11.68 -37.79
CA PRO A 286 5.14 -10.54 -38.06
C PRO A 286 5.95 -9.26 -37.88
N GLU A 287 6.34 -8.66 -39.00
CA GLU A 287 7.06 -7.39 -39.16
C GLU A 287 6.24 -6.18 -38.65
N LYS A 288 5.04 -6.44 -38.11
CA LYS A 288 4.16 -5.45 -37.51
C LYS A 288 4.22 -5.57 -35.98
N GLY A 289 5.23 -4.89 -35.44
CA GLY A 289 5.36 -4.36 -34.07
C GLY A 289 4.61 -5.09 -32.96
N PHE A 290 5.37 -5.79 -32.12
CA PHE A 290 4.99 -6.47 -30.88
C PHE A 290 4.03 -5.68 -29.94
N LEU A 291 3.97 -4.35 -30.06
CA LEU A 291 3.04 -3.51 -29.30
C LEU A 291 1.65 -3.34 -29.88
N ARG A 292 1.44 -3.56 -31.18
CA ARG A 292 0.08 -3.46 -31.75
C ARG A 292 -0.77 -4.69 -31.41
N VAL A 293 -0.15 -5.71 -30.78
CA VAL A 293 -0.78 -6.96 -30.34
C VAL A 293 -0.58 -7.18 -28.83
N ILE A 294 -0.11 -6.16 -28.10
CA ILE A 294 -0.65 -6.00 -26.75
C ILE A 294 -2.05 -5.48 -27.00
N ASP A 295 -3.04 -6.27 -26.62
CA ASP A 295 -4.44 -5.90 -26.65
C ASP A 295 -4.56 -4.68 -25.71
N ASP A 296 -4.41 -3.47 -26.27
CA ASP A 296 -4.33 -2.17 -25.58
C ASP A 296 -5.42 -2.06 -24.48
N ARG A 297 -6.55 -2.70 -24.73
CA ARG A 297 -7.68 -2.88 -23.82
C ARG A 297 -7.31 -3.60 -22.51
N ARG A 298 -6.52 -4.66 -22.56
CA ARG A 298 -6.08 -5.45 -21.39
C ARG A 298 -5.16 -4.67 -20.47
N MET A 299 -4.21 -3.92 -21.05
CA MET A 299 -3.33 -3.05 -20.26
C MET A 299 -4.15 -1.96 -19.56
N MET A 300 -5.09 -1.35 -20.26
CA MET A 300 -6.02 -0.40 -19.65
C MET A 300 -6.84 -1.05 -18.53
N LEU A 301 -7.38 -2.25 -18.74
CA LEU A 301 -8.14 -2.97 -17.71
C LEU A 301 -7.28 -3.25 -16.48
N ALA A 302 -6.03 -3.71 -16.65
CA ALA A 302 -5.08 -3.86 -15.57
C ALA A 302 -4.84 -2.54 -14.81
N ILE A 303 -4.66 -1.43 -15.52
CA ILE A 303 -4.54 -0.09 -14.92
C ILE A 303 -5.77 0.24 -14.06
N ILE A 304 -6.98 -0.06 -14.55
CA ILE A 304 -8.22 0.19 -13.82
C ILE A 304 -8.31 -0.69 -12.56
N PHE A 305 -7.94 -1.97 -12.65
CA PHE A 305 -7.85 -2.86 -11.48
C PHE A 305 -6.92 -2.27 -10.42
N TYR A 306 -5.75 -1.81 -10.82
CA TYR A 306 -4.78 -1.19 -9.92
C TYR A 306 -5.26 0.12 -9.30
N ILE A 307 -6.00 0.93 -10.05
CA ILE A 307 -6.69 2.12 -9.51
C ILE A 307 -7.68 1.70 -8.41
N SER A 308 -8.44 0.63 -8.61
CA SER A 308 -9.36 0.11 -7.60
C SER A 308 -8.63 -0.33 -6.32
N PHE A 309 -7.54 -1.11 -6.44
CA PHE A 309 -6.71 -1.48 -5.28
C PHE A 309 -6.18 -0.26 -4.53
N PHE A 310 -5.69 0.74 -5.25
CA PHE A 310 -5.24 2.00 -4.64
C PHE A 310 -6.37 2.74 -3.92
N ALA A 311 -7.54 2.87 -4.56
CA ALA A 311 -8.69 3.56 -3.99
C ALA A 311 -9.20 2.86 -2.72
N VAL A 312 -9.33 1.53 -2.75
CA VAL A 312 -9.76 0.75 -1.59
C VAL A 312 -8.73 0.82 -0.47
N GLY A 313 -7.43 0.76 -0.77
CA GLY A 313 -6.40 0.98 0.25
C GLY A 313 -6.50 2.36 0.89
N PHE A 314 -6.74 3.41 0.10
CA PHE A 314 -6.98 4.74 0.64
C PHE A 314 -8.22 4.78 1.56
N ILE A 315 -9.32 4.19 1.12
CA ILE A 315 -10.60 4.14 1.84
C ILE A 315 -10.47 3.34 3.14
N ASP A 316 -9.79 2.20 3.10
CA ASP A 316 -9.55 1.36 4.28
C ASP A 316 -8.79 2.14 5.37
N GLN A 317 -7.75 2.89 4.97
CA GLN A 317 -7.03 3.73 5.93
C GLN A 317 -7.88 4.88 6.48
N LEU A 318 -8.78 5.44 5.65
CA LEU A 318 -9.74 6.45 6.09
C LEU A 318 -10.74 5.86 7.11
N LEU A 319 -11.25 4.65 6.88
CA LEU A 319 -12.13 3.93 7.81
C LEU A 319 -11.44 3.72 9.16
N SER A 320 -10.21 3.20 9.13
CA SER A 320 -9.37 3.02 10.32
C SER A 320 -9.24 4.33 11.12
N HIS A 321 -9.04 5.46 10.43
CA HIS A 321 -8.96 6.77 11.06
C HIS A 321 -10.29 7.21 11.70
N TYR A 322 -11.42 7.08 10.99
CA TYR A 322 -12.74 7.43 11.55
C TYR A 322 -13.10 6.60 12.78
N CYS A 323 -12.83 5.28 12.74
CA CYS A 323 -13.04 4.40 13.88
C CYS A 323 -12.19 4.84 15.08
N SER A 324 -10.94 5.25 14.85
CA SER A 324 -10.06 5.74 15.94
C SER A 324 -10.56 7.03 16.60
N ILE A 325 -11.18 7.94 15.85
CA ILE A 325 -11.71 9.21 16.39
C ILE A 325 -12.95 8.97 17.25
N ASN A 326 -13.89 8.15 16.76
CA ASN A 326 -15.16 7.94 17.46
C ASN A 326 -14.99 7.16 18.79
N HIS A 327 -13.91 6.40 18.94
CA HIS A 327 -13.65 5.63 20.16
C HIS A 327 -13.10 6.46 21.33
N GLN A 328 -12.55 7.66 21.11
CA GLN A 328 -11.95 8.48 22.16
C GLN A 328 -12.98 9.17 23.11
N ILE A 329 -14.28 8.99 22.88
CA ILE A 329 -15.34 9.77 23.58
C ILE A 329 -16.03 8.96 24.69
N ILE A 330 -15.55 7.76 25.05
CA ILE A 330 -16.06 7.08 26.24
C ILE A 330 -15.13 7.42 27.41
N PRO A 331 -15.46 8.40 28.27
CA PRO A 331 -14.65 8.72 29.43
C PRO A 331 -14.59 7.50 30.36
N GLU A 332 -13.38 7.00 30.57
CA GLU A 332 -13.05 5.87 31.44
C GLU A 332 -13.41 6.13 32.92
N ASN A 333 -13.78 7.37 33.26
CA ASN A 333 -14.20 7.79 34.60
C ASN A 333 -15.52 7.17 35.10
N GLN A 334 -16.25 6.40 34.28
CA GLN A 334 -17.44 5.66 34.73
C GLN A 334 -17.19 4.16 34.98
N ALA A 335 -16.00 3.63 34.69
CA ALA A 335 -15.68 2.22 34.92
C ALA A 335 -15.07 1.92 36.29
N LEU A 336 -14.77 2.95 37.10
CA LEU A 336 -14.07 2.82 38.40
C LEU A 336 -14.95 3.11 39.64
N ILE A 337 -16.27 3.29 39.50
CA ILE A 337 -17.19 3.55 40.63
C ILE A 337 -17.97 2.27 41.05
N GLY A 338 -17.58 1.09 40.54
CA GLY A 338 -18.34 -0.16 40.71
C GLY A 338 -17.63 -1.30 41.43
N SER A 339 -16.48 -1.10 42.07
CA SER A 339 -15.90 -2.11 42.97
C SER A 339 -16.19 -1.72 44.42
N SER A 340 -17.44 -1.91 44.86
CA SER A 340 -17.76 -2.01 46.28
C SER A 340 -17.08 -3.26 46.83
N ASP A 341 -16.32 -3.06 47.91
CA ASP A 341 -15.62 -4.08 48.68
C ASP A 341 -16.48 -5.31 49.01
N PRO A 342 -15.97 -6.55 48.85
CA PRO A 342 -16.54 -7.72 49.50
C PRO A 342 -15.92 -7.85 50.89
N LEU A 343 -16.40 -7.06 51.85
CA LEU A 343 -16.14 -7.30 53.27
C LEU A 343 -17.47 -7.30 54.02
N ASN A 344 -17.67 -8.38 54.78
CA ASN A 344 -18.74 -8.68 55.75
C ASN A 344 -19.91 -9.52 55.24
N SER A 345 -19.77 -10.84 55.38
CA SER A 345 -20.86 -11.70 55.84
C SER A 345 -20.28 -12.79 56.74
N GLU A 346 -20.14 -12.46 58.02
CA GLU A 346 -20.11 -13.44 59.12
C GLU A 346 -21.53 -14.00 59.36
N GLU A 347 -21.55 -15.25 59.81
CA GLU A 347 -22.65 -16.02 60.38
C GLU A 347 -23.58 -15.23 61.32
N SER A 348 -24.90 -15.47 61.22
CA SER A 348 -25.64 -16.27 62.21
C SER A 348 -27.16 -16.04 62.22
N SER A 349 -27.87 -17.18 62.26
CA SER A 349 -29.16 -17.50 62.90
C SER A 349 -30.38 -16.56 62.84
N ASP A 350 -31.46 -17.13 62.30
CA ASP A 350 -32.81 -17.21 62.84
C ASP A 350 -33.40 -15.96 63.54
N LEU A 351 -34.40 -15.33 62.91
CA LEU A 351 -35.72 -15.18 63.55
C LEU A 351 -36.80 -14.70 62.57
N THR A 352 -37.99 -15.24 62.85
CA THR A 352 -39.32 -15.18 62.25
C THR A 352 -40.02 -13.81 62.13
N ILE A 353 -40.76 -13.63 61.00
CA ILE A 353 -42.15 -13.08 60.87
C ILE A 353 -42.33 -11.54 61.05
N PRO A 354 -43.38 -10.83 60.53
CA PRO A 354 -44.33 -11.02 59.41
C PRO A 354 -44.40 -9.82 58.41
N ILE A 355 -45.16 -10.05 57.33
CA ILE A 355 -45.75 -9.03 56.43
C ILE A 355 -46.88 -8.24 57.15
N PRO A 356 -46.95 -6.91 57.00
CA PRO A 356 -48.14 -6.26 56.41
C PRO A 356 -47.73 -5.16 55.39
N SER A 357 -48.26 -5.16 54.17
CA SER A 357 -49.46 -4.44 53.71
C SER A 357 -49.43 -2.90 53.81
N SER A 358 -49.97 -2.29 52.76
CA SER A 358 -50.52 -0.92 52.64
C SER A 358 -49.58 0.22 52.23
N SER A 359 -49.86 0.72 51.02
CA SER A 359 -50.06 2.13 50.62
C SER A 359 -49.33 3.23 51.40
N GLN A 360 -48.61 4.11 50.71
CA GLN A 360 -49.07 5.47 50.39
C GLN A 360 -48.00 6.25 49.63
N GLU A 361 -48.50 7.22 48.86
CA GLU A 361 -47.80 8.37 48.30
C GLU A 361 -46.91 9.06 49.36
N ASP A 362 -45.76 9.60 48.97
CA ASP A 362 -45.65 11.05 48.87
C ASP A 362 -44.31 11.54 48.31
N GLN A 363 -44.43 12.70 47.68
CA GLN A 363 -43.38 13.59 47.21
C GLN A 363 -42.45 14.01 48.36
N PHE A 364 -41.18 14.33 48.08
CA PHE A 364 -40.66 15.67 48.37
C PHE A 364 -39.27 15.92 47.76
N ASN A 365 -39.14 17.14 47.22
CA ASN A 365 -37.91 17.85 46.91
C ASN A 365 -37.03 18.02 48.16
N ILE A 366 -35.72 18.29 47.97
CA ILE A 366 -35.08 19.57 48.31
C ILE A 366 -33.54 19.39 48.31
N SER A 367 -32.92 20.35 47.63
CA SER A 367 -31.54 20.80 47.67
C SER A 367 -30.82 20.71 49.03
N ALA A 368 -29.52 20.42 49.01
CA ALA A 368 -28.58 21.08 49.91
C ALA A 368 -27.15 21.09 49.34
N CYS A 369 -26.60 22.30 49.28
CA CYS A 369 -25.18 22.59 49.07
C CYS A 369 -24.32 21.97 50.16
N LYS A 370 -23.03 21.71 49.86
CA LYS A 370 -21.96 22.07 50.78
C LYS A 370 -20.63 22.28 50.06
N GLU A 371 -20.17 23.53 50.15
CA GLU A 371 -18.77 23.92 50.00
C GLU A 371 -17.88 23.09 50.94
N PHE A 372 -16.69 22.75 50.46
CA PHE A 372 -15.55 22.57 51.36
C PHE A 372 -14.32 23.22 50.72
N ASN A 373 -13.74 24.13 51.47
CA ASN A 373 -12.58 24.93 51.10
C ASN A 373 -11.47 24.71 52.15
N LEU A 374 -10.24 24.90 51.67
CA LEU A 374 -8.95 25.00 52.35
C LEU A 374 -8.28 23.77 52.98
N GLY A 375 -7.06 23.54 52.51
CA GLY A 375 -6.02 22.74 53.17
C GLY A 375 -4.66 22.97 52.53
N ASN A 376 -4.01 24.05 52.95
CA ASN A 376 -2.69 24.52 52.53
C ASN A 376 -1.58 23.68 53.18
N THR A 377 -0.76 22.96 52.41
CA THR A 377 0.56 22.47 52.88
C THR A 377 1.62 22.57 51.79
N LYS A 378 2.62 23.39 52.09
CA LYS A 378 3.95 23.41 51.47
C LYS A 378 4.72 22.13 51.88
N ASN A 379 5.69 21.78 51.04
CA ASN A 379 6.72 20.73 51.18
C ASN A 379 6.37 19.37 50.54
N HIS A 380 6.82 19.17 49.30
CA HIS A 380 7.80 18.10 49.03
C HIS A 380 8.46 18.26 47.65
N GLN A 381 9.67 18.81 47.67
CA GLN A 381 10.61 18.79 46.57
C GLN A 381 11.39 17.47 46.63
N GLN A 382 10.76 16.36 46.22
CA GLN A 382 11.44 15.04 46.12
C GLN A 382 10.58 14.05 45.31
N SER A 383 10.58 14.19 43.98
CA SER A 383 10.09 13.12 43.08
C SER A 383 10.56 13.22 41.62
N VAL A 384 11.62 13.99 41.33
CA VAL A 384 12.08 14.20 39.94
C VAL A 384 12.89 13.01 39.39
N ASP A 385 13.41 12.11 40.24
CA ASP A 385 14.22 10.97 39.80
C ASP A 385 13.42 9.69 39.46
N LYS A 386 12.08 9.74 39.51
CA LYS A 386 11.21 8.60 39.09
C LYS A 386 10.51 8.81 37.76
N ILE A 387 10.81 9.88 37.02
CA ILE A 387 10.18 10.19 35.71
C ILE A 387 11.00 9.62 34.53
N SER A 388 12.18 9.05 34.76
CA SER A 388 13.05 8.51 33.70
C SER A 388 12.77 7.06 33.27
N LEU A 389 11.80 6.39 33.90
CA LEU A 389 11.40 5.00 33.56
C LEU A 389 9.99 4.88 32.97
N LEU A 390 9.29 6.00 32.72
CA LEU A 390 7.91 6.00 32.20
C LEU A 390 7.85 6.24 30.67
N ASN A 391 8.82 5.70 29.92
CA ASN A 391 8.82 5.73 28.45
C ASN A 391 8.55 4.37 27.81
N ASP A 392 8.21 3.35 28.59
CA ASP A 392 7.43 2.23 28.08
C ASP A 392 6.01 2.73 27.82
N TYR A 393 5.85 3.37 26.64
CA TYR A 393 4.57 3.55 25.99
C TYR A 393 3.99 2.15 25.75
N ASN A 394 3.35 1.62 26.80
CA ASN A 394 2.40 0.55 26.69
C ASN A 394 1.34 1.02 25.69
N TYR A 395 1.41 0.45 24.48
CA TYR A 395 0.46 0.59 23.40
C TYR A 395 -0.84 -0.14 23.79
N TYR A 396 -1.45 0.27 24.90
CA TYR A 396 -2.60 -0.37 25.54
C TYR A 396 -3.95 0.24 25.09
N SER A 397 -3.92 1.31 24.30
CA SER A 397 -5.14 1.98 23.80
C SER A 397 -5.70 1.35 22.50
N SER A 398 -5.02 0.36 21.92
CA SER A 398 -5.52 -0.39 20.76
C SER A 398 -6.55 -1.47 21.13
N ASN A 399 -6.82 -1.70 22.42
CA ASN A 399 -7.48 -2.91 22.89
C ASN A 399 -8.94 -3.08 22.47
N LYS A 400 -9.68 -2.05 22.03
CA LYS A 400 -11.11 -2.22 21.67
C LYS A 400 -11.38 -2.47 20.18
N ILE A 401 -10.55 -1.97 19.25
CA ILE A 401 -10.61 -2.40 17.84
C ILE A 401 -9.85 -3.70 17.67
N HIS A 402 -8.73 -3.88 18.38
CA HIS A 402 -8.18 -5.22 18.53
C HIS A 402 -9.16 -6.14 19.25
N SER A 403 -9.98 -5.70 20.21
CA SER A 403 -11.05 -6.55 20.73
C SER A 403 -12.22 -6.70 19.77
N ILE A 404 -12.61 -5.78 18.89
CA ILE A 404 -13.66 -6.06 17.89
C ILE A 404 -13.16 -7.07 16.86
N ILE A 405 -11.90 -6.97 16.44
CA ILE A 405 -11.26 -7.96 15.57
C ILE A 405 -11.04 -9.27 16.36
N ASN A 406 -10.60 -9.24 17.63
CA ASN A 406 -10.40 -10.42 18.48
C ASN A 406 -11.69 -11.00 19.09
N ASN A 407 -12.80 -10.26 19.06
CA ASN A 407 -14.15 -10.63 19.46
C ASN A 407 -15.06 -10.89 18.25
N MET A 408 -14.55 -10.77 17.02
CA MET A 408 -15.09 -11.64 15.98
C MET A 408 -14.91 -13.05 16.55
N PRO A 409 -15.98 -13.88 16.64
CA PRO A 409 -15.89 -15.19 17.26
C PRO A 409 -14.65 -15.89 16.72
N GLY A 410 -13.81 -16.50 17.56
CA GLY A 410 -12.50 -17.02 17.16
C GLY A 410 -12.52 -17.91 15.92
N MET A 411 -13.68 -18.48 15.56
CA MET A 411 -13.91 -19.20 14.32
C MET A 411 -13.93 -18.34 13.05
N PHE A 412 -14.31 -17.05 13.07
CA PHE A 412 -14.52 -16.23 11.88
C PHE A 412 -13.23 -15.80 11.16
N LYS A 413 -12.11 -15.56 11.87
CA LYS A 413 -10.85 -15.24 11.19
C LYS A 413 -10.24 -16.46 10.49
N PRO A 414 -10.11 -17.63 11.15
CA PRO A 414 -9.70 -18.85 10.47
C PRO A 414 -10.68 -19.21 9.37
N THR A 415 -12.00 -19.02 9.56
CA THR A 415 -12.99 -19.29 8.51
C THR A 415 -12.85 -18.34 7.33
N LEU A 416 -12.59 -17.04 7.55
CA LEU A 416 -12.38 -16.11 6.44
C LEU A 416 -11.06 -16.42 5.72
N VAL A 417 -9.98 -16.72 6.45
CA VAL A 417 -8.71 -17.19 5.85
C VAL A 417 -8.90 -18.52 5.13
N PHE A 418 -9.71 -19.43 5.66
CA PHE A 418 -10.01 -20.72 5.04
C PHE A 418 -10.86 -20.56 3.78
N ILE A 419 -11.96 -19.81 3.84
CA ILE A 419 -12.77 -19.44 2.67
C ILE A 419 -11.89 -18.73 1.64
N SER A 420 -10.98 -17.89 2.10
CA SER A 420 -10.01 -17.20 1.25
C SER A 420 -9.09 -18.18 0.54
N LEU A 421 -8.53 -19.15 1.27
CA LEU A 421 -7.70 -20.22 0.73
C LEU A 421 -8.48 -21.15 -0.21
N VAL A 422 -9.76 -21.42 0.07
CA VAL A 422 -10.64 -22.24 -0.77
C VAL A 422 -10.99 -21.51 -2.06
N LEU A 423 -11.47 -20.26 -1.99
CA LEU A 423 -11.76 -19.44 -3.18
C LEU A 423 -10.50 -19.22 -4.01
N TYR A 424 -9.36 -19.04 -3.35
CA TYR A 424 -8.06 -18.99 -4.01
C TYR A 424 -7.69 -20.33 -4.67
N SER A 425 -7.86 -21.46 -3.99
CA SER A 425 -7.60 -22.80 -4.56
C SER A 425 -8.48 -23.08 -5.78
N ILE A 426 -9.73 -22.63 -5.75
CA ILE A 426 -10.65 -22.69 -6.89
C ILE A 426 -10.13 -21.82 -8.04
N SER A 427 -9.70 -20.59 -7.74
CA SER A 427 -9.15 -19.65 -8.74
C SER A 427 -7.90 -20.22 -9.42
N PHE A 428 -7.01 -20.83 -8.64
CA PHE A 428 -5.78 -21.47 -9.12
C PHE A 428 -6.05 -22.74 -9.93
N SER A 429 -7.13 -23.47 -9.62
CA SER A 429 -7.50 -24.71 -10.32
C SER A 429 -8.10 -24.47 -11.72
N LEU A 430 -8.42 -23.23 -12.08
CA LEU A 430 -8.99 -22.92 -13.39
C LEU A 430 -7.87 -22.94 -14.43
N GLY A 431 -8.01 -23.84 -15.41
CA GLY A 431 -7.01 -24.10 -16.44
C GLY A 431 -6.46 -22.81 -17.05
N ASN A 432 -5.14 -22.77 -17.23
CA ASN A 432 -4.42 -21.58 -17.68
C ASN A 432 -4.62 -21.25 -19.17
N ASP A 433 -5.52 -21.93 -19.88
CA ASP A 433 -5.65 -21.76 -21.32
C ASP A 433 -6.11 -20.34 -21.66
N GLY A 434 -5.29 -19.65 -22.46
CA GLY A 434 -5.60 -18.30 -22.94
C GLY A 434 -5.21 -17.14 -22.03
N ILE A 435 -4.40 -17.35 -20.98
CA ILE A 435 -3.81 -16.23 -20.23
C ILE A 435 -3.00 -15.36 -21.20
N GLY A 436 -3.37 -14.08 -21.30
CA GLY A 436 -2.68 -13.11 -22.14
C GLY A 436 -1.26 -12.79 -21.66
N TYR A 437 -0.55 -11.92 -22.39
CA TYR A 437 0.79 -11.50 -22.01
C TYR A 437 0.90 -11.04 -20.55
N MET A 438 1.88 -11.59 -19.84
CA MET A 438 1.99 -11.64 -18.37
C MET A 438 2.55 -10.38 -17.69
N TRP A 439 2.74 -9.28 -18.42
CA TRP A 439 3.38 -8.07 -17.87
C TRP A 439 2.42 -7.18 -17.06
N ALA A 440 1.13 -7.49 -17.11
CA ALA A 440 0.06 -6.80 -16.40
C ALA A 440 -0.94 -7.83 -15.84
N PHE A 441 -1.78 -7.40 -14.89
CA PHE A 441 -2.83 -8.19 -14.25
C PHE A 441 -3.44 -9.24 -15.21
N PRO A 442 -3.20 -10.55 -15.00
CA PRO A 442 -3.53 -11.57 -15.98
C PRO A 442 -5.04 -11.63 -16.16
N MET A 443 -5.44 -11.52 -17.41
CA MET A 443 -6.84 -11.64 -17.79
C MET A 443 -7.03 -12.98 -18.49
N TYR A 444 -7.78 -13.84 -17.82
CA TYR A 444 -8.26 -15.11 -18.34
C TYR A 444 -9.27 -14.86 -19.44
N ARG A 445 -9.30 -15.69 -20.49
CA ARG A 445 -10.32 -15.62 -21.55
C ARG A 445 -11.72 -15.96 -21.06
N ILE A 446 -11.82 -16.80 -20.02
CA ILE A 446 -13.10 -17.24 -19.48
C ILE A 446 -13.56 -16.20 -18.44
N PRO A 447 -14.77 -15.59 -18.58
CA PRO A 447 -15.27 -14.58 -17.65
C PRO A 447 -15.29 -15.04 -16.19
N SER A 448 -15.69 -16.29 -15.91
CA SER A 448 -15.74 -16.84 -14.55
C SER A 448 -14.34 -16.92 -13.94
N SER A 449 -13.33 -17.39 -14.68
CA SER A 449 -11.94 -17.42 -14.22
C SER A 449 -11.38 -16.04 -13.91
N SER A 450 -11.68 -15.04 -14.75
CA SER A 450 -11.30 -13.65 -14.48
C SER A 450 -11.94 -13.13 -13.19
N LEU A 451 -13.22 -13.43 -12.96
CA LEU A 451 -13.95 -13.03 -11.75
C LEU A 451 -13.38 -13.72 -10.50
N PHE A 452 -13.11 -15.02 -10.56
CA PHE A 452 -12.49 -15.76 -9.46
C PHE A 452 -11.11 -15.21 -9.14
N TYR A 453 -10.27 -14.98 -10.16
CA TYR A 453 -8.94 -14.40 -10.00
C TYR A 453 -8.96 -13.02 -9.33
N VAL A 454 -9.84 -12.12 -9.77
CA VAL A 454 -9.97 -10.79 -9.14
C VAL A 454 -10.47 -10.90 -7.71
N THR A 455 -11.41 -11.81 -7.45
CA THR A 455 -11.91 -12.07 -6.09
C THR A 455 -10.79 -12.62 -5.19
N GLY A 456 -10.01 -13.59 -5.69
CA GLY A 456 -8.84 -14.14 -5.02
C GLY A 456 -7.79 -13.08 -4.72
N SER A 457 -7.49 -12.19 -5.68
CA SER A 457 -6.59 -11.04 -5.53
C SER A 457 -7.03 -10.10 -4.40
N TRP A 458 -8.33 -9.78 -4.28
CA TRP A 458 -8.83 -8.95 -3.18
C TRP A 458 -8.68 -9.63 -1.83
N ILE A 459 -9.10 -10.89 -1.78
CA ILE A 459 -9.05 -11.74 -0.61
C ILE A 459 -7.62 -11.83 -0.06
N ILE A 460 -6.65 -12.16 -0.91
CA ILE A 460 -5.26 -12.36 -0.48
C ILE A 460 -4.61 -11.05 -0.03
N VAL A 461 -4.95 -9.91 -0.67
CA VAL A 461 -4.51 -8.58 -0.22
C VAL A 461 -5.00 -8.31 1.21
N PHE A 462 -6.28 -8.56 1.52
CA PHE A 462 -6.81 -8.34 2.86
C PHE A 462 -6.26 -9.33 3.90
N VAL A 463 -6.06 -10.59 3.53
CA VAL A 463 -5.47 -11.60 4.41
C VAL A 463 -4.02 -11.23 4.73
N LEU A 464 -3.21 -10.89 3.72
CA LEU A 464 -1.81 -10.50 3.93
C LEU A 464 -1.68 -9.20 4.71
N ASP A 465 -2.56 -8.22 4.45
CA ASP A 465 -2.62 -6.99 5.25
C ASP A 465 -2.92 -7.30 6.73
N SER A 466 -3.93 -8.14 6.98
CA SER A 466 -4.31 -8.56 8.34
C SER A 466 -3.20 -9.32 9.07
N ILE A 467 -2.53 -10.26 8.37
CA ILE A 467 -1.39 -11.01 8.92
C ILE A 467 -0.23 -10.06 9.23
N CYS A 468 0.14 -9.17 8.30
CA CYS A 468 1.21 -8.21 8.51
C CYS A 468 0.88 -7.24 9.63
N HIS A 469 -0.37 -6.77 9.72
CA HIS A 469 -0.80 -5.90 10.81
C HIS A 469 -0.66 -6.60 12.17
N SER A 470 -1.05 -7.87 12.27
CA SER A 470 -0.94 -8.66 13.50
C SER A 470 0.50 -8.98 13.87
N LEU A 471 1.34 -9.36 12.91
CA LEU A 471 2.68 -9.90 13.16
C LEU A 471 3.82 -8.89 13.03
N LEU A 472 3.66 -7.85 12.21
CA LEU A 472 4.75 -6.98 11.75
C LEU A 472 4.52 -5.50 12.08
N ASN A 473 3.56 -5.17 12.95
CA ASN A 473 3.34 -3.78 13.38
C ASN A 473 4.35 -3.27 14.42
N HIS A 474 5.30 -4.12 14.81
CA HIS A 474 6.41 -3.75 15.68
C HIS A 474 7.76 -3.85 14.95
N VAL A 475 8.73 -3.07 15.43
CA VAL A 475 10.08 -3.06 14.88
C VAL A 475 10.96 -3.98 15.72
N PHE A 476 11.19 -5.20 15.24
CA PHE A 476 12.04 -6.18 15.93
C PHE A 476 13.48 -5.67 16.09
N ILE A 477 14.09 -5.23 14.98
CA ILE A 477 15.47 -4.74 14.93
C ILE A 477 15.47 -3.43 14.14
N PRO A 478 15.60 -2.26 14.79
CA PRO A 478 15.48 -0.96 14.13
C PRO A 478 16.41 -0.76 12.94
N ASN A 479 17.66 -1.19 13.06
CA ASN A 479 18.65 -1.09 11.99
C ASN A 479 18.28 -1.97 10.79
N LEU A 480 17.87 -3.21 11.04
CA LEU A 480 17.46 -4.13 9.96
C LEU A 480 16.20 -3.60 9.26
N TYR A 481 15.18 -3.21 10.02
CA TYR A 481 13.96 -2.62 9.49
C TYR A 481 14.27 -1.38 8.63
N PHE A 482 15.14 -0.50 9.12
CA PHE A 482 15.55 0.68 8.39
C PHE A 482 16.20 0.33 7.05
N HIS A 483 17.20 -0.57 7.06
CA HIS A 483 17.92 -0.92 5.84
C HIS A 483 17.04 -1.70 4.86
N PHE A 484 16.24 -2.63 5.36
CA PHE A 484 15.36 -3.47 4.54
C PHE A 484 14.27 -2.66 3.84
N THR A 485 13.64 -1.72 4.56
CA THR A 485 12.59 -0.86 3.98
C THR A 485 13.15 0.24 3.07
N ALA A 486 14.37 0.71 3.34
CA ALA A 486 15.05 1.68 2.47
C ALA A 486 15.62 1.02 1.21
N SER A 487 16.08 -0.23 1.27
CA SER A 487 16.63 -0.95 0.12
C SER A 487 15.57 -1.35 -0.88
N SER A 488 14.31 -1.53 -0.45
CA SER A 488 13.24 -2.06 -1.29
C SER A 488 13.06 -1.27 -2.60
N ILE A 489 13.11 0.07 -2.56
CA ILE A 489 12.94 0.89 -3.76
C ILE A 489 14.13 0.75 -4.71
N ILE A 490 15.35 0.67 -4.19
CA ILE A 490 16.56 0.51 -4.99
C ILE A 490 16.57 -0.87 -5.65
N ILE A 491 16.31 -1.92 -4.86
CA ILE A 491 16.21 -3.29 -5.37
C ILE A 491 15.18 -3.35 -6.50
N TYR A 492 13.99 -2.78 -6.30
CA TYR A 492 12.98 -2.70 -7.34
C TYR A 492 13.44 -1.96 -8.60
N ILE A 493 14.23 -0.89 -8.48
CA ILE A 493 14.73 -0.16 -9.66
C ILE A 493 15.81 -0.97 -10.42
N VAL A 494 16.74 -1.60 -9.71
CA VAL A 494 17.97 -2.17 -10.32
C VAL A 494 17.91 -3.67 -10.58
N HIS A 495 16.97 -4.41 -10.00
CA HIS A 495 16.97 -5.88 -10.08
C HIS A 495 16.97 -6.40 -11.53
N MET A 496 16.27 -5.75 -12.46
CA MET A 496 16.21 -6.19 -13.84
C MET A 496 17.54 -6.08 -14.58
N LEU A 497 18.37 -5.08 -14.25
CA LEU A 497 19.72 -4.98 -14.78
C LEU A 497 20.56 -6.17 -14.32
N TRP A 498 20.54 -6.46 -13.02
CA TRP A 498 21.33 -7.55 -12.44
C TRP A 498 20.82 -8.93 -12.84
N LEU A 499 19.51 -9.07 -13.03
CA LEU A 499 18.90 -10.26 -13.60
C LEU A 499 19.47 -10.51 -15.00
N GLU A 500 19.48 -9.51 -15.88
CA GLU A 500 20.04 -9.68 -17.23
C GLU A 500 21.52 -9.99 -17.20
N VAL A 501 22.32 -9.29 -16.38
CA VAL A 501 23.75 -9.59 -16.23
C VAL A 501 23.94 -11.05 -15.80
N THR A 502 23.17 -11.52 -14.82
CA THR A 502 23.26 -12.90 -14.34
C THR A 502 22.87 -13.91 -15.43
N MET A 503 21.79 -13.65 -16.17
CA MET A 503 21.38 -14.51 -17.28
C MET A 503 22.45 -14.59 -18.36
N SER A 504 22.94 -13.43 -18.79
CA SER A 504 23.84 -13.26 -19.94
C SER A 504 25.21 -13.87 -19.72
N TYR A 505 25.76 -13.67 -18.52
CA TYR A 505 27.15 -13.97 -18.23
C TYR A 505 27.35 -15.21 -17.34
N ILE A 506 26.30 -15.72 -16.69
CA ILE A 506 26.39 -16.86 -15.79
C ILE A 506 25.48 -18.00 -16.24
N ILE A 507 24.16 -17.80 -16.28
CA ILE A 507 23.22 -18.89 -16.53
C ILE A 507 23.36 -19.47 -17.94
N ILE A 508 23.32 -18.62 -18.97
CA ILE A 508 23.38 -19.05 -20.37
C ILE A 508 24.73 -19.72 -20.70
N PRO A 509 25.89 -19.09 -20.43
CA PRO A 509 27.18 -19.67 -20.84
C PRO A 509 27.50 -20.97 -20.11
N LEU A 510 27.07 -21.11 -18.86
CA LEU A 510 27.31 -22.32 -18.04
C LEU A 510 26.23 -23.39 -18.23
N GLN A 511 25.21 -23.14 -19.06
CA GLN A 511 24.10 -24.07 -19.34
C GLN A 511 23.49 -24.68 -18.06
N ILE A 512 23.30 -23.83 -17.04
CA ILE A 512 22.81 -24.28 -15.73
C ILE A 512 21.38 -24.81 -15.89
N PRO A 513 21.02 -25.98 -15.32
CA PRO A 513 19.68 -26.50 -15.48
C PRO A 513 18.63 -25.57 -14.84
N TYR A 514 17.38 -25.68 -15.31
CA TYR A 514 16.33 -24.69 -15.05
C TYR A 514 16.09 -24.44 -13.55
N LEU A 515 15.95 -25.50 -12.75
CA LEU A 515 15.63 -25.38 -11.33
C LEU A 515 16.75 -24.67 -10.55
N GLN A 516 18.00 -25.05 -10.80
CA GLN A 516 19.18 -24.41 -10.21
C GLN A 516 19.31 -22.96 -10.67
N SER A 517 18.94 -22.67 -11.92
CA SER A 517 18.95 -21.32 -12.48
C SER A 517 17.99 -20.39 -11.75
N ILE A 518 16.82 -20.85 -11.28
CA ILE A 518 15.92 -20.02 -10.46
C ILE A 518 16.63 -19.56 -9.19
N PHE A 519 17.15 -20.51 -8.40
CA PHE A 519 17.79 -20.21 -7.12
C PHE A 519 19.04 -19.36 -7.29
N LEU A 520 19.89 -19.69 -8.27
CA LEU A 520 21.12 -18.97 -8.52
C LEU A 520 20.85 -17.55 -9.04
N THR A 521 19.95 -17.39 -10.00
CA THR A 521 19.60 -16.08 -10.54
C THR A 521 19.00 -15.19 -9.46
N PHE A 522 18.05 -15.70 -8.68
CA PHE A 522 17.44 -14.94 -7.60
C PHE A 522 18.47 -14.51 -6.55
N THR A 523 19.36 -15.42 -6.15
CA THR A 523 20.40 -15.15 -5.15
C THR A 523 21.40 -14.11 -5.64
N ILE A 524 21.97 -14.28 -6.84
CA ILE A 524 22.95 -13.35 -7.40
C ILE A 524 22.32 -11.97 -7.65
N THR A 525 21.13 -11.93 -8.26
CA THR A 525 20.39 -10.67 -8.50
C THR A 525 20.13 -9.93 -7.19
N THR A 526 19.77 -10.67 -6.13
CA THR A 526 19.56 -10.12 -4.79
C THR A 526 20.85 -9.54 -4.21
N ILE A 527 21.95 -10.29 -4.23
CA ILE A 527 23.24 -9.85 -3.70
C ILE A 527 23.72 -8.59 -4.43
N LEU A 528 23.65 -8.56 -5.77
CA LEU A 528 24.06 -7.40 -6.56
C LEU A 528 23.15 -6.18 -6.34
N SER A 529 21.85 -6.40 -6.16
CA SER A 529 20.91 -5.33 -5.81
C SER A 529 21.19 -4.75 -4.41
N ILE A 530 21.53 -5.59 -3.43
CA ILE A 530 21.96 -5.16 -2.09
C ILE A 530 23.30 -4.42 -2.16
N ALA A 531 24.25 -4.89 -2.96
CA ALA A 531 25.52 -4.19 -3.17
C ALA A 531 25.29 -2.78 -3.78
N THR A 532 24.36 -2.67 -4.73
CA THR A 532 23.96 -1.39 -5.32
C THR A 532 23.31 -0.46 -4.28
N TYR A 533 22.50 -1.00 -3.39
CA TYR A 533 21.95 -0.25 -2.25
C TYR A 533 23.05 0.29 -1.32
N ILE A 534 24.02 -0.54 -0.95
CA ILE A 534 25.16 -0.14 -0.11
C ILE A 534 25.95 0.98 -0.79
N LEU A 535 26.18 0.87 -2.10
CA LEU A 535 26.82 1.91 -2.90
C LEU A 535 26.01 3.22 -2.90
N ALA A 536 24.68 3.14 -3.05
CA ALA A 536 23.79 4.29 -3.05
C ALA A 536 23.78 5.04 -1.70
N ILE A 537 23.96 4.33 -0.57
CA ILE A 537 24.12 4.96 0.75
C ILE A 537 25.47 5.69 0.84
N LYS A 538 26.56 5.09 0.35
CA LYS A 538 27.91 5.67 0.42
C LYS A 538 28.07 6.88 -0.50
N VAL A 539 27.47 6.84 -1.69
CA VAL A 539 27.59 7.90 -2.70
C VAL A 539 26.31 8.73 -2.74
N LYS A 540 26.34 9.90 -2.10
CA LYS A 540 25.18 10.81 -1.96
C LYS A 540 24.46 11.10 -3.29
N PHE A 541 25.21 11.24 -4.38
CA PHE A 541 24.65 11.50 -5.71
C PHE A 541 23.83 10.32 -6.22
N ILE A 542 24.34 9.09 -6.11
CA ILE A 542 23.62 7.87 -6.48
C ILE A 542 22.35 7.74 -5.62
N GLY A 543 22.48 7.91 -4.31
CA GLY A 543 21.35 7.90 -3.38
C GLY A 543 20.26 8.92 -3.77
N PHE A 544 20.64 10.15 -4.12
CA PHE A 544 19.69 11.17 -4.57
C PHE A 544 18.95 10.77 -5.85
N ILE A 545 19.68 10.27 -6.86
CA ILE A 545 19.11 9.84 -8.16
C ILE A 545 18.07 8.73 -7.97
N VAL A 546 18.37 7.75 -7.12
CA VAL A 546 17.47 6.61 -6.84
C VAL A 546 16.39 6.94 -5.80
N GLY A 547 16.26 8.20 -5.39
CA GLY A 547 15.19 8.68 -4.52
C GLY A 547 15.42 8.45 -3.02
N LEU A 548 16.64 8.07 -2.59
CA LEU A 548 17.02 8.11 -1.18
C LEU A 548 17.19 9.56 -0.73
N THR A 549 16.15 10.12 -0.09
CA THR A 549 16.21 11.48 0.45
C THR A 549 17.28 11.60 1.55
N THR A 550 18.13 12.62 1.48
CA THR A 550 19.31 12.87 2.33
C THR A 550 19.05 13.00 3.84
N THR A 551 17.78 12.98 4.28
CA THR A 551 17.38 12.90 5.69
C THR A 551 18.08 11.78 6.46
N PHE A 552 18.62 10.78 5.76
CA PHE A 552 19.36 9.66 6.35
C PHE A 552 20.75 10.01 6.91
N THR A 553 21.38 11.10 6.49
CA THR A 553 22.80 11.37 6.85
C THR A 553 23.00 12.39 7.97
N SER A 554 22.00 13.19 8.31
CA SER A 554 22.20 14.39 9.15
C SER A 554 21.91 14.18 10.66
N LYS A 555 21.03 13.25 11.03
CA LYS A 555 20.48 13.23 12.41
C LYS A 555 21.23 12.37 13.42
N SER A 556 22.08 11.44 12.99
CA SER A 556 22.76 10.52 13.92
C SER A 556 23.99 11.11 14.62
N ASN A 557 24.65 12.14 14.06
CA ASN A 557 25.93 12.63 14.60
C ASN A 557 25.89 13.95 15.36
N SER A 558 24.82 14.75 15.27
CA SER A 558 24.82 16.10 15.85
C SER A 558 24.26 16.18 17.28
N ASN A 559 23.33 15.31 17.66
CA ASN A 559 22.71 15.38 19.00
C ASN A 559 23.45 14.60 20.09
N SER A 560 24.12 13.49 19.74
CA SER A 560 24.98 12.78 20.72
C SER A 560 26.19 13.64 21.13
N ARG A 561 26.75 14.42 20.20
CA ARG A 561 27.92 15.26 20.49
C ARG A 561 27.59 16.55 21.23
N LYS A 562 26.40 17.12 21.06
CA LYS A 562 26.01 18.33 21.80
C LYS A 562 25.62 18.06 23.25
N ASN A 563 24.98 16.92 23.55
CA ASN A 563 24.64 16.57 24.93
C ASN A 563 25.88 16.13 25.73
N GLN A 564 26.88 15.50 25.10
CA GLN A 564 28.16 15.23 25.79
C GLN A 564 29.00 16.48 26.07
N VAL A 565 28.92 17.53 25.23
CA VAL A 565 29.69 18.76 25.44
C VAL A 565 29.01 19.72 26.42
N SER A 566 27.67 19.66 26.57
CA SER A 566 26.97 20.44 27.61
C SER A 566 27.11 19.83 29.00
N ASP A 567 27.20 18.50 29.14
CA ASP A 567 27.44 17.87 30.45
C ASP A 567 28.90 17.94 30.91
N ALA A 568 29.84 18.15 29.99
CA ALA A 568 31.25 18.37 30.32
C ALA A 568 31.56 19.79 30.84
N LYS A 569 30.66 20.77 30.68
CA LYS A 569 30.87 22.16 31.16
C LYS A 569 30.27 22.47 32.53
N THR A 570 29.62 21.51 33.19
CA THR A 570 28.93 21.72 34.48
C THR A 570 29.53 20.90 35.63
N LYS A 571 30.77 20.41 35.48
CA LYS A 571 31.56 19.78 36.55
C LYS A 571 32.95 20.41 36.68
N THR A 572 32.99 21.70 36.97
CA THR A 572 34.13 22.36 37.61
C THR A 572 33.64 23.01 38.90
N HIS A 573 33.24 22.17 39.85
CA HIS A 573 33.19 22.58 41.25
C HIS A 573 34.58 22.34 41.85
N GLN A 574 35.23 23.47 42.07
CA GLN A 574 36.30 23.75 43.02
C GLN A 574 36.19 22.90 44.30
N VAL A 575 37.17 22.01 44.51
CA VAL A 575 37.45 21.43 45.82
C VAL A 575 38.75 22.06 46.29
N CYS A 576 38.64 22.98 47.25
CA CYS A 576 39.71 23.29 48.18
C CYS A 576 39.64 22.25 49.30
N VAL A 577 40.66 21.41 49.44
CA VAL A 577 41.56 21.27 50.62
C VAL A 577 42.84 20.64 50.10
#